data_AF-A0A2V8EM00-F1
#
_entry.id   AF-A0A2V8EM00-F1
#
_cell.length_a   1.000
_cell.length_b   1.000
_cell.length_c   1.000
_cell.angle_alpha   90.00
_cell.angle_beta   90.00
_cell.angle_gamma   90.00
#
_symmetry.space_group_name_H-M   'P 1'
#
loop_
_entity.id
_entity.type
_entity.pdbx_description
1 polymer ?
#
loop_
_entity_poly.entity_id
_entity_poly.type
_entity_poly.pdbx_seq_one_letter_code
_entity_poly.pdbx_strand_id
1 'polypeptide(L)'
;LARMLDEQEFLSPYGIRALSRAHREHPYVFRTDGSEYGVSYLPAESDSGMFGGNSNWRGPIWMPMNVLLVRALLQYYMYYGDEFTVECPTGSGRQMHLFDVAKEIAARLTRIFLRDEDGRRPVYGGSKTFQTDPHWRDHVLFYEYFHGDNGAGLGASHQTGWTSLVAVLIRLFGTVDAHAWREVGRDAFISPARQRAGAPTEEQAQT
;
A
#
# COMPACT_ATOMS: atom_id res chain seq x y z
N LEU A 1 7.53 5.61 13.04
CA LEU A 1 6.20 5.58 12.37
C LEU A 1 5.77 6.97 11.91
N ALA A 2 5.87 8.03 12.73
CA ALA A 2 5.45 9.39 12.38
C ALA A 2 5.80 9.87 10.95
N ARG A 3 7.07 9.79 10.51
CA ARG A 3 7.43 10.17 9.13
C ARG A 3 6.82 9.26 8.05
N MET A 4 6.72 7.96 8.32
CA MET A 4 6.16 6.99 7.38
C MET A 4 4.66 7.24 7.13
N LEU A 5 3.95 7.67 8.18
CA LEU A 5 2.50 7.90 8.19
C LEU A 5 2.13 9.37 7.94
N ASP A 6 3.09 10.21 7.60
CA ASP A 6 2.88 11.62 7.25
C ASP A 6 2.67 11.76 5.74
N GLU A 7 1.58 12.43 5.36
CA GLU A 7 1.19 12.59 3.95
C GLU A 7 2.08 13.56 3.17
N GLN A 8 2.76 14.47 3.87
CA GLN A 8 3.79 15.35 3.30
C GLN A 8 5.14 14.65 3.14
N GLU A 9 5.27 13.42 3.65
CA GLU A 9 6.47 12.61 3.57
C GLU A 9 6.19 11.34 2.76
N PHE A 10 5.99 10.20 3.42
CA PHE A 10 5.92 8.90 2.77
C PHE A 10 4.50 8.42 2.47
N LEU A 11 3.49 8.89 3.21
CA LEU A 11 2.12 8.37 3.11
C LEU A 11 1.38 9.00 1.91
N SER A 12 1.39 8.31 0.78
CA SER A 12 0.57 8.68 -0.39
C SER A 12 -0.89 8.30 -0.16
N PRO A 13 -1.86 8.95 -0.84
CA PRO A 13 -3.23 8.42 -0.98
C PRO A 13 -3.29 7.00 -1.55
N TYR A 14 -2.19 6.49 -2.11
CA TYR A 14 -2.10 5.21 -2.83
C TYR A 14 -1.12 4.21 -2.20
N GLY A 15 -0.51 4.51 -1.04
CA GLY A 15 0.45 3.62 -0.35
C GLY A 15 1.65 4.36 0.23
N ILE A 16 2.73 3.65 0.55
CA ILE A 16 3.99 4.24 1.03
C ILE A 16 4.94 4.46 -0.16
N ARG A 17 5.40 5.72 -0.33
CA ARG A 17 6.39 6.14 -1.32
C ARG A 17 7.76 5.52 -1.05
N ALA A 18 8.56 5.28 -2.08
CA ALA A 18 9.93 4.77 -1.92
C ALA A 18 10.91 5.82 -1.37
N LEU A 19 10.67 7.11 -1.62
CA LEU A 19 11.40 8.23 -1.06
C LEU A 19 10.38 9.25 -0.51
N SER A 20 10.73 9.92 0.59
CA SER A 20 9.86 10.92 1.19
C SER A 20 9.67 12.11 0.24
N ARG A 21 8.45 12.63 0.19
CA ARG A 21 8.11 13.78 -0.66
C ARG A 21 8.84 15.06 -0.24
N ALA A 22 9.29 15.20 1.02
CA ALA A 22 10.09 16.34 1.46
C ALA A 22 11.39 16.52 0.65
N HIS A 23 11.93 15.45 0.06
CA HIS A 23 13.10 15.51 -0.82
C HIS A 23 12.82 16.18 -2.18
N ARG A 24 11.57 16.60 -2.44
CA ARG A 24 11.26 17.50 -3.56
C ARG A 24 11.82 18.90 -3.32
N GLU A 25 11.68 19.40 -2.09
CA GLU A 25 12.13 20.73 -1.69
C GLU A 25 13.54 20.70 -1.09
N HIS A 26 13.88 19.58 -0.42
CA HIS A 26 15.14 19.38 0.28
C HIS A 26 15.85 18.12 -0.23
N PRO A 27 16.35 18.11 -1.48
CA PRO A 27 17.02 16.95 -2.04
C PRO A 27 18.25 16.57 -1.21
N TYR A 28 18.57 15.27 -1.15
CA TYR A 28 19.83 14.85 -0.57
C TYR A 28 20.96 15.20 -1.54
N VAL A 29 22.00 15.88 -1.04
CA VAL A 29 23.11 16.36 -1.86
C VAL A 29 24.43 15.80 -1.32
N PHE A 30 25.17 15.12 -2.19
CA PHE A 30 26.51 14.62 -1.91
C PHE A 30 27.53 15.37 -2.77
N ARG A 31 28.56 15.95 -2.14
CA ARG A 31 29.61 16.72 -2.81
C ARG A 31 30.95 15.99 -2.71
N THR A 32 31.56 15.69 -3.86
CA THR A 32 32.91 15.07 -3.94
C THR A 32 33.62 15.58 -5.18
N ASP A 33 34.94 15.76 -5.10
CA ASP A 33 35.82 16.12 -6.24
C ASP A 33 35.32 17.33 -7.07
N GLY A 34 34.80 18.36 -6.40
CA GLY A 34 34.26 19.56 -7.05
C GLY A 34 32.92 19.36 -7.78
N SER A 35 32.33 18.16 -7.69
CA SER A 35 31.05 17.80 -8.30
C SER A 35 29.97 17.64 -7.24
N GLU A 36 28.72 17.92 -7.64
CA GLU A 36 27.53 17.79 -6.79
C GLU A 36 26.58 16.73 -7.37
N TYR A 37 26.18 15.78 -6.53
CA TYR A 37 25.25 14.70 -6.88
C TYR A 37 24.01 14.80 -6.00
N GLY A 38 22.83 14.82 -6.63
CA GLY A 38 21.56 15.04 -5.94
C GLY A 38 20.60 13.86 -6.07
N VAL A 39 19.84 13.59 -5.01
CA VAL A 39 18.69 12.69 -5.01
C VAL A 39 17.45 13.48 -4.62
N SER A 40 16.69 13.89 -5.63
CA SER A 40 15.39 14.56 -5.50
C SER A 40 14.22 13.57 -5.52
N TYR A 41 13.08 13.97 -4.96
CA TYR A 41 11.83 13.22 -5.09
C TYR A 41 11.25 13.31 -6.50
N LEU A 42 11.13 12.15 -7.15
CA LEU A 42 10.51 11.96 -8.45
C LEU A 42 9.37 10.95 -8.32
N PRO A 43 8.10 11.36 -8.43
CA PRO A 43 6.99 10.45 -8.21
C PRO A 43 6.76 9.46 -9.37
N ALA A 44 7.38 9.68 -10.54
CA ALA A 44 7.15 8.95 -11.78
C ALA A 44 8.41 8.23 -12.26
N GLU A 45 8.68 8.24 -13.56
CA GLU A 45 9.92 7.75 -14.16
C GLU A 45 11.15 8.53 -13.67
N SER A 46 12.32 7.92 -13.79
CA SER A 46 13.61 8.56 -13.51
C SER A 46 13.87 9.69 -14.51
N ASP A 47 14.44 10.80 -14.04
CA ASP A 47 14.93 11.91 -14.88
C ASP A 47 16.36 11.69 -15.44
N SER A 48 16.96 10.53 -15.15
CA SER A 48 18.28 10.15 -15.65
C SER A 48 18.33 8.67 -16.03
N GLY A 49 19.17 8.33 -17.02
CA GLY A 49 19.38 6.94 -17.45
C GLY A 49 20.31 6.12 -16.53
N MET A 50 20.84 6.72 -15.48
CA MET A 50 21.70 6.03 -14.52
C MET A 50 20.87 5.00 -13.75
N PHE A 51 21.32 3.73 -13.72
CA PHE A 51 20.65 2.61 -13.03
C PHE A 51 19.36 2.05 -13.69
N GLY A 52 19.38 1.83 -15.01
CA GLY A 52 18.39 0.94 -15.66
C GLY A 52 17.26 1.65 -16.40
N GLY A 53 17.48 2.88 -16.88
CA GLY A 53 16.51 3.58 -17.72
C GLY A 53 15.40 4.27 -16.90
N ASN A 54 14.14 3.95 -17.20
CA ASN A 54 12.98 4.68 -16.65
C ASN A 54 12.59 4.25 -15.22
N SER A 55 13.02 3.07 -14.75
CA SER A 55 12.68 2.56 -13.42
C SER A 55 13.23 3.46 -12.31
N ASN A 56 12.41 3.70 -11.28
CA ASN A 56 12.69 4.74 -10.31
C ASN A 56 12.29 4.34 -8.88
N TRP A 57 13.24 4.52 -7.96
CA TRP A 57 13.07 4.30 -6.53
C TRP A 57 13.02 5.61 -5.73
N ARG A 58 13.07 6.77 -6.40
CA ARG A 58 13.10 8.10 -5.78
C ARG A 58 11.72 8.70 -5.56
N GLY A 59 10.70 7.87 -5.37
CA GLY A 59 9.36 8.38 -5.07
C GLY A 59 8.18 7.49 -5.42
N PRO A 60 8.24 6.63 -6.46
CA PRO A 60 7.11 5.75 -6.78
C PRO A 60 6.76 4.79 -5.64
N ILE A 61 5.56 4.25 -5.71
CA ILE A 61 5.05 3.23 -4.80
C ILE A 61 5.33 1.86 -5.41
N TRP A 62 6.01 1.02 -4.63
CA TRP A 62 6.34 -0.35 -4.99
C TRP A 62 5.56 -1.32 -4.11
N MET A 63 4.78 -2.20 -4.74
CA MET A 63 3.94 -3.17 -4.04
C MET A 63 4.73 -4.08 -3.07
N PRO A 64 5.88 -4.69 -3.45
CA PRO A 64 6.60 -5.58 -2.53
C PRO A 64 7.02 -4.89 -1.24
N MET A 65 7.55 -3.66 -1.33
CA MET A 65 8.01 -2.91 -0.16
C MET A 65 6.85 -2.57 0.78
N ASN A 66 5.71 -2.17 0.21
CA ASN A 66 4.50 -1.91 0.98
C ASN A 66 3.98 -3.17 1.69
N VAL A 67 4.00 -4.32 1.03
CA VAL A 67 3.57 -5.60 1.63
C VAL A 67 4.50 -6.01 2.78
N LEU A 68 5.81 -5.77 2.67
CA LEU A 68 6.75 -6.01 3.76
C LEU A 68 6.48 -5.10 4.97
N LEU A 69 6.16 -3.82 4.73
CA LEU A 69 5.76 -2.89 5.78
C LEU A 69 4.47 -3.32 6.47
N VAL A 70 3.44 -3.69 5.69
CA VAL A 70 2.18 -4.23 6.22
C VAL A 70 2.43 -5.48 7.08
N ARG A 71 3.25 -6.41 6.60
CA ARG A 71 3.62 -7.61 7.37
C ARG A 71 4.34 -7.26 8.68
N ALA A 72 5.25 -6.28 8.66
CA ALA A 72 5.95 -5.84 9.86
C ALA A 72 4.99 -5.22 10.90
N LEU A 73 4.07 -4.35 10.45
CA LEU A 73 3.04 -3.75 11.32
C LEU A 73 2.15 -4.82 11.96
N LEU A 74 1.70 -5.80 11.19
CA LEU A 74 0.92 -6.93 11.68
C LEU A 74 1.69 -7.79 12.70
N GLN A 75 2.99 -7.96 12.53
CA GLN A 75 3.84 -8.68 13.49
C GLN A 75 4.01 -7.88 14.79
N TYR A 76 4.23 -6.57 14.70
CA TYR A 76 4.32 -5.72 15.90
C TYR A 76 2.98 -5.60 16.63
N TYR A 77 1.86 -5.61 15.90
CA TYR A 77 0.53 -5.64 16.50
C TYR A 77 0.32 -6.89 17.37
N MET A 78 0.77 -8.07 16.93
CA MET A 78 0.69 -9.29 17.75
C MET A 78 1.41 -9.15 19.10
N TYR A 79 2.51 -8.38 19.13
CA TYR A 79 3.29 -8.17 20.35
C TYR A 79 2.68 -7.08 21.25
N TYR A 80 2.35 -5.92 20.68
CA TYR A 80 1.90 -4.76 21.46
C TYR A 80 0.39 -4.71 21.70
N GLY A 81 -0.41 -5.41 20.90
CA GLY A 81 -1.86 -5.41 20.99
C GLY A 81 -2.50 -4.03 20.78
N ASP A 82 -3.67 -3.84 21.40
CA ASP A 82 -4.54 -2.68 21.18
C ASP A 82 -4.09 -1.45 21.98
N GLU A 83 -3.24 -1.62 22.99
CA GLU A 83 -2.79 -0.53 23.87
C GLU A 83 -1.75 0.38 23.18
N PHE A 84 -0.97 -0.16 22.25
CA PHE A 84 0.00 0.64 21.49
C PHE A 84 -0.66 1.26 20.27
N THR A 85 -0.98 2.54 20.38
CA THR A 85 -1.53 3.32 19.29
C THR A 85 -0.54 4.34 18.74
N VAL A 86 -0.67 4.63 17.46
CA VAL A 86 0.02 5.73 16.79
C VAL A 86 -0.98 6.56 16.01
N GLU A 87 -0.63 7.82 15.76
CA GLU A 87 -1.42 8.69 14.92
C GLU A 87 -1.29 8.28 13.44
N CYS A 88 -2.42 8.11 12.75
CA CYS A 88 -2.45 7.72 11.33
C CYS A 88 -3.68 8.30 10.63
N PRO A 89 -3.51 9.22 9.66
CA PRO A 89 -2.25 9.87 9.27
C PRO A 89 -1.62 10.73 10.38
N THR A 90 -0.31 10.96 10.35
CA THR A 90 0.38 11.90 11.25
C THR A 90 -0.24 13.29 11.13
N GLY A 91 -0.53 13.95 12.27
CA GLY A 91 -1.19 15.26 12.33
C GLY A 91 -2.72 15.25 12.20
N SER A 92 -3.35 14.09 12.06
CA SER A 92 -4.83 13.97 11.94
C SER A 92 -5.61 13.93 13.26
N GLY A 93 -4.93 13.74 14.39
CA GLY A 93 -5.51 13.44 15.70
C GLY A 93 -6.05 12.01 15.84
N ARG A 94 -6.12 11.22 14.76
CA ARG A 94 -6.69 9.87 14.77
C ARG A 94 -5.67 8.84 15.23
N GLN A 95 -5.91 8.26 16.40
CA GLN A 95 -5.11 7.16 16.94
C GLN A 95 -5.57 5.81 16.37
N MET A 96 -4.62 4.97 15.98
CA MET A 96 -4.84 3.62 15.46
C MET A 96 -3.83 2.66 16.08
N HIS A 97 -4.27 1.45 16.44
CA HIS A 97 -3.32 0.36 16.71
C HIS A 97 -2.70 -0.15 15.40
N LEU A 98 -1.62 -0.93 15.49
CA LEU A 98 -0.81 -1.28 14.31
C LEU A 98 -1.54 -2.14 13.27
N PHE A 99 -2.54 -2.94 13.65
CA PHE A 99 -3.39 -3.64 12.68
C PHE A 99 -4.19 -2.67 11.80
N ASP A 100 -4.77 -1.62 12.37
CA ASP A 100 -5.55 -0.62 11.63
C ASP A 100 -4.66 0.23 10.74
N VAL A 101 -3.44 0.55 11.19
CA VAL A 101 -2.44 1.21 10.33
C VAL A 101 -2.08 0.33 9.13
N ALA A 102 -1.90 -0.97 9.34
CA ALA A 102 -1.63 -1.92 8.26
C ALA A 102 -2.82 -2.00 7.28
N LYS A 103 -4.04 -2.01 7.81
CA LYS A 103 -5.29 -1.99 7.03
C LYS A 103 -5.45 -0.71 6.22
N GLU A 104 -5.12 0.44 6.79
CA GLU A 104 -5.16 1.75 6.12
C GLU A 104 -4.19 1.79 4.92
N ILE A 105 -2.95 1.32 5.10
CA ILE A 105 -1.98 1.22 4.00
C ILE A 105 -2.49 0.27 2.91
N ALA A 106 -3.04 -0.89 3.29
CA ALA A 106 -3.60 -1.85 2.35
C ALA A 106 -4.82 -1.30 1.58
N ALA A 107 -5.66 -0.51 2.24
CA ALA A 107 -6.80 0.17 1.62
C ALA A 107 -6.34 1.19 0.58
N ARG A 108 -5.28 1.96 0.88
CA ARG A 108 -4.66 2.91 -0.06
C ARG A 108 -4.06 2.21 -1.29
N LEU A 109 -3.36 1.10 -1.09
CA LEU A 109 -2.84 0.28 -2.20
C LEU A 109 -3.96 -0.32 -3.05
N THR A 110 -5.04 -0.77 -2.42
CA THR A 110 -6.21 -1.31 -3.13
C THR A 110 -6.89 -0.23 -3.97
N ARG A 111 -6.98 1.00 -3.46
CA ARG A 111 -7.59 2.16 -4.14
C ARG A 111 -6.99 2.42 -5.52
N ILE A 112 -5.72 2.11 -5.75
CA ILE A 112 -5.06 2.22 -7.07
C ILE A 112 -5.89 1.54 -8.16
N PHE A 113 -6.48 0.40 -7.84
CA PHE A 113 -7.18 -0.44 -8.79
C PHE A 113 -8.68 -0.22 -8.79
N LEU A 114 -9.25 0.58 -7.90
CA LEU A 114 -10.70 0.80 -7.81
C LEU A 114 -11.12 2.02 -8.62
N ARG A 115 -12.40 2.06 -9.00
CA ARG A 115 -13.00 3.28 -9.56
C ARG A 115 -13.27 4.26 -8.42
N ASP A 116 -12.96 5.53 -8.65
CA ASP A 116 -13.35 6.65 -7.81
C ASP A 116 -14.80 7.10 -8.11
N GLU A 117 -15.19 8.21 -7.50
CA GLU A 117 -16.52 8.82 -7.66
C GLU A 117 -16.80 9.27 -9.11
N ASP A 118 -15.76 9.60 -9.87
CA ASP A 118 -15.82 9.95 -11.29
C ASP A 118 -15.79 8.71 -12.21
N GLY A 119 -15.77 7.51 -11.63
CA GLY A 119 -15.71 6.24 -12.35
C GLY A 119 -14.32 5.93 -12.93
N ARG A 120 -13.27 6.66 -12.53
CA ARG A 120 -11.90 6.53 -13.05
C ARG A 120 -11.05 5.68 -12.13
N ARG A 121 -10.10 4.93 -12.68
CA ARG A 121 -9.13 4.16 -11.89
C ARG A 121 -7.77 4.86 -11.86
N PRO A 122 -7.16 5.07 -10.68
CA PRO A 122 -5.82 5.65 -10.59
C PRO A 122 -4.78 4.91 -11.44
N VAL A 123 -4.82 3.57 -11.47
CA VAL A 123 -3.87 2.72 -12.22
C VAL A 123 -3.73 3.09 -13.70
N TYR A 124 -4.77 3.65 -14.33
CA TYR A 124 -4.71 4.05 -15.73
C TYR A 124 -4.28 5.51 -15.95
N GLY A 125 -4.14 6.30 -14.87
CA GLY A 125 -3.72 7.69 -14.90
C GLY A 125 -4.47 8.50 -15.97
N GLY A 126 -3.70 9.12 -16.87
CA GLY A 126 -4.21 9.92 -17.98
C GLY A 126 -4.67 9.13 -19.21
N SER A 127 -4.56 7.80 -19.25
CA SER A 127 -4.91 7.01 -20.44
C SER A 127 -6.41 6.97 -20.68
N LYS A 128 -6.91 7.82 -21.59
CA LYS A 128 -8.34 7.92 -21.91
C LYS A 128 -8.93 6.58 -22.36
N THR A 129 -8.20 5.82 -23.19
CA THR A 129 -8.65 4.52 -23.69
C THR A 129 -8.97 3.57 -22.54
N PHE A 130 -8.03 3.36 -21.61
CA PHE A 130 -8.26 2.47 -20.48
C PHE A 130 -9.23 3.03 -19.44
N GLN A 131 -9.48 4.34 -19.41
CA GLN A 131 -10.43 4.92 -18.47
C GLN A 131 -11.88 4.80 -18.95
N THR A 132 -12.13 5.08 -20.23
CA THR A 132 -13.50 5.31 -20.72
C THR A 132 -13.99 4.31 -21.75
N ASP A 133 -13.10 3.63 -22.48
CA ASP A 133 -13.51 2.72 -23.55
C ASP A 133 -14.21 1.48 -22.95
N PRO A 134 -15.47 1.18 -23.33
CA PRO A 134 -16.21 0.03 -22.80
C PRO A 134 -15.53 -1.32 -23.00
N HIS A 135 -14.67 -1.45 -24.02
CA HIS A 135 -13.94 -2.67 -24.31
C HIS A 135 -12.65 -2.82 -23.50
N TRP A 136 -12.09 -1.73 -22.97
CA TRP A 136 -10.78 -1.75 -22.30
C TRP A 136 -10.84 -1.43 -20.80
N ARG A 137 -11.85 -0.67 -20.36
CA ARG A 137 -11.91 -0.09 -19.01
C ARG A 137 -12.01 -1.07 -17.84
N ASP A 138 -12.29 -2.33 -18.13
CA ASP A 138 -12.42 -3.40 -17.14
C ASP A 138 -11.30 -4.45 -17.26
N HIS A 139 -10.35 -4.26 -18.19
CA HIS A 139 -9.13 -5.07 -18.31
C HIS A 139 -8.00 -4.47 -17.47
N VAL A 140 -8.09 -4.66 -16.15
CA VAL A 140 -7.15 -4.08 -15.17
C VAL A 140 -5.73 -4.62 -15.40
N LEU A 141 -4.81 -3.69 -15.64
CA LEU A 141 -3.40 -3.96 -15.86
C LEU A 141 -2.62 -3.94 -14.55
N PHE A 142 -1.53 -4.70 -14.50
CA PHE A 142 -0.66 -4.83 -13.34
C PHE A 142 0.69 -4.24 -13.70
N TYR A 143 0.96 -3.05 -13.17
CA TYR A 143 2.19 -2.32 -13.48
C TYR A 143 3.33 -2.67 -12.54
N GLU A 144 4.54 -2.34 -12.96
CA GLU A 144 5.78 -2.57 -12.21
C GLU A 144 5.80 -1.77 -10.90
N TYR A 145 5.41 -0.50 -10.99
CA TYR A 145 5.29 0.43 -9.87
C TYR A 145 4.23 1.49 -10.17
N PHE A 146 3.92 2.33 -9.18
CA PHE A 146 2.86 3.33 -9.29
C PHE A 146 3.36 4.72 -8.94
N HIS A 147 2.80 5.72 -9.61
CA HIS A 147 3.16 7.11 -9.38
C HIS A 147 2.89 7.50 -7.92
N GLY A 148 3.91 8.07 -7.26
CA GLY A 148 3.89 8.34 -5.82
C GLY A 148 2.79 9.29 -5.35
N ASP A 149 2.26 10.14 -6.23
CA ASP A 149 1.24 11.14 -5.86
C ASP A 149 -0.16 10.90 -6.43
N ASN A 150 -0.32 10.08 -7.49
CA ASN A 150 -1.62 9.92 -8.19
C ASN A 150 -1.99 8.46 -8.50
N GLY A 151 -1.12 7.50 -8.18
CA GLY A 151 -1.41 6.08 -8.34
C GLY A 151 -1.37 5.56 -9.79
N ALA A 152 -0.98 6.36 -10.77
CA ALA A 152 -0.83 5.92 -12.16
C ALA A 152 0.16 4.76 -12.27
N GLY A 153 -0.21 3.70 -13.01
CA GLY A 153 0.67 2.58 -13.28
C GLY A 153 1.79 2.96 -14.24
N LEU A 154 3.02 2.55 -13.93
CA LEU A 154 4.24 2.88 -14.65
C LEU A 154 5.12 1.63 -14.84
N GLY A 155 6.06 1.70 -15.79
CA GLY A 155 6.89 0.56 -16.17
C GLY A 155 6.11 -0.54 -16.89
N ALA A 156 6.57 -1.79 -16.78
CA ALA A 156 5.95 -2.93 -17.46
C ALA A 156 4.50 -3.17 -16.98
N SER A 157 3.54 -3.25 -17.91
CA SER A 157 2.08 -3.30 -17.61
C SER A 157 1.49 -4.70 -17.39
N HIS A 158 2.31 -5.75 -17.49
CA HIS A 158 1.94 -7.15 -17.25
C HIS A 158 2.77 -7.78 -16.11
N GLN A 159 3.09 -6.96 -15.11
CA GLN A 159 3.76 -7.34 -13.87
C GLN A 159 2.78 -8.01 -12.90
N THR A 160 2.11 -9.08 -13.33
CA THR A 160 1.35 -9.99 -12.45
C THR A 160 2.25 -10.85 -11.55
N GLY A 161 3.51 -10.44 -11.37
CA GLY A 161 4.40 -10.91 -10.32
C GLY A 161 4.06 -10.24 -9.00
N TRP A 162 4.89 -9.33 -8.52
CA TRP A 162 4.73 -8.75 -7.18
C TRP A 162 3.49 -7.87 -7.03
N THR A 163 2.97 -7.28 -8.11
CA THR A 163 1.78 -6.42 -8.02
C THR A 163 0.52 -7.22 -7.69
N SER A 164 0.50 -8.52 -8.01
CA SER A 164 -0.59 -9.45 -7.65
C SER A 164 -0.81 -9.58 -6.14
N LEU A 165 0.17 -9.19 -5.31
CA LEU A 165 0.05 -9.19 -3.85
C LEU A 165 -1.09 -8.30 -3.33
N VAL A 166 -1.61 -7.37 -4.14
CA VAL A 166 -2.83 -6.62 -3.79
C VAL A 166 -4.02 -7.56 -3.51
N ALA A 167 -4.15 -8.67 -4.25
CA ALA A 167 -5.22 -9.65 -4.01
C ALA A 167 -5.09 -10.32 -2.64
N VAL A 168 -3.85 -10.56 -2.19
CA VAL A 168 -3.55 -11.09 -0.84
C VAL A 168 -3.97 -10.10 0.23
N LEU A 169 -3.68 -8.80 0.04
CA LEU A 169 -4.10 -7.74 0.96
C LEU A 169 -5.62 -7.62 1.04
N ILE A 170 -6.32 -7.62 -0.10
CA ILE A 170 -7.78 -7.57 -0.16
C ILE A 170 -8.38 -8.76 0.59
N ARG A 171 -7.89 -9.98 0.34
CA ARG A 171 -8.37 -11.18 1.03
C ARG A 171 -8.10 -11.06 2.53
N LEU A 172 -6.89 -10.70 2.93
CA LEU A 172 -6.48 -10.65 4.34
C LEU A 172 -7.39 -9.72 5.15
N PHE A 173 -7.51 -8.46 4.73
CA PHE A 173 -8.29 -7.47 5.48
C PHE A 173 -9.80 -7.56 5.22
N GLY A 174 -10.23 -8.37 4.25
CA GLY A 174 -11.64 -8.71 4.02
C GLY A 174 -12.12 -9.92 4.83
N THR A 175 -11.22 -10.77 5.33
CA THR A 175 -11.59 -12.00 6.05
C THR A 175 -11.04 -12.12 7.46
N VAL A 176 -10.11 -11.26 7.87
CA VAL A 176 -9.48 -11.31 9.19
C VAL A 176 -9.66 -9.97 9.90
N ASP A 177 -10.08 -10.01 11.16
CA ASP A 177 -10.11 -8.85 12.05
C ASP A 177 -8.91 -8.83 13.01
N ALA A 178 -8.77 -7.72 13.74
CA ALA A 178 -7.64 -7.49 14.63
C ALA A 178 -7.55 -8.55 15.74
N HIS A 179 -8.68 -8.91 16.34
CA HIS A 179 -8.76 -9.92 17.40
C HIS A 179 -8.27 -11.29 16.90
N ALA A 180 -8.82 -11.78 15.79
CA ALA A 180 -8.42 -13.03 15.16
C ALA A 180 -6.92 -13.05 14.82
N TRP A 181 -6.39 -11.94 14.28
CA TRP A 181 -4.97 -11.85 13.97
C TRP A 181 -4.10 -11.85 15.25
N ARG A 182 -4.56 -11.23 16.33
CA ARG A 182 -3.83 -11.21 17.60
C ARG A 182 -3.75 -12.59 18.25
N GLU A 183 -4.85 -13.35 18.22
CA GLU A 183 -4.92 -14.67 18.85
C GLU A 183 -4.11 -15.74 18.11
N VAL A 184 -4.28 -15.84 16.80
CA VAL A 184 -3.74 -16.97 16.02
C VAL A 184 -2.82 -16.53 14.86
N GLY A 185 -2.56 -15.23 14.72
CA GLY A 185 -1.62 -14.70 13.74
C GLY A 185 -1.95 -15.11 12.31
N ARG A 186 -0.94 -15.67 11.63
CA ARG A 186 -1.07 -16.09 10.22
C ARG A 186 -2.09 -17.20 10.01
N ASP A 187 -2.40 -18.00 11.04
CA ASP A 187 -3.36 -19.09 10.92
C ASP A 187 -4.78 -18.57 10.69
N ALA A 188 -5.09 -17.35 11.17
CA ALA A 188 -6.35 -16.67 10.85
C ALA A 188 -6.55 -16.47 9.34
N PHE A 189 -5.46 -16.33 8.58
CA PHE A 189 -5.49 -16.10 7.14
C PHE A 189 -5.38 -17.38 6.30
N ILE A 190 -4.60 -18.35 6.77
CA ILE A 190 -4.33 -19.61 6.03
C ILE A 190 -5.49 -20.59 6.18
N SER A 191 -6.09 -20.69 7.37
CA SER A 191 -7.08 -21.72 7.71
C SER A 191 -8.34 -21.13 8.36
N PRO A 192 -9.17 -20.38 7.62
CA PRO A 192 -10.39 -19.75 8.16
C PRO A 192 -11.43 -20.76 8.69
N ALA A 193 -11.32 -22.04 8.33
CA ALA A 193 -12.25 -23.10 8.74
C ALA A 193 -12.25 -23.41 10.25
N ARG A 194 -11.19 -23.04 11.01
CA ARG A 194 -11.16 -23.25 12.46
C ARG A 194 -12.02 -22.26 13.27
N GLN A 195 -12.39 -21.12 12.70
CA GLN A 195 -13.14 -20.08 13.43
C GLN A 195 -14.66 -20.24 13.34
N ARG A 196 -15.21 -20.85 12.28
CA ARG A 196 -16.67 -21.08 12.18
C ARG A 196 -17.18 -22.25 13.03
N ALA A 197 -16.29 -23.09 13.56
CA ALA A 197 -16.66 -24.26 14.35
C ALA A 197 -16.82 -23.97 15.87
N GLY A 198 -16.64 -22.72 16.31
CA GLY A 198 -16.61 -22.34 17.72
C GLY A 198 -17.84 -21.57 18.25
N ALA A 199 -18.83 -21.26 17.40
CA ALA A 199 -20.08 -20.66 17.88
C ALA A 199 -21.08 -21.78 18.24
N PRO A 200 -21.45 -21.99 19.51
CA PRO A 200 -22.51 -22.90 19.84
C PRO A 200 -23.83 -22.34 19.30
N THR A 201 -24.50 -23.11 18.46
CA THR A 201 -25.89 -22.86 18.09
C THR A 201 -26.75 -23.19 19.32
N GLU A 202 -27.20 -22.19 20.08
CA GLU A 202 -28.26 -22.34 21.07
C GLU A 202 -29.60 -22.60 20.37
N GLU A 203 -29.78 -23.79 19.78
CA GLU A 203 -31.12 -24.25 19.41
C GLU A 203 -31.10 -25.77 19.17
N GLN A 204 -31.16 -26.54 20.26
CA GLN A 204 -31.69 -27.92 20.28
C GLN A 204 -31.74 -28.45 21.72
N ALA A 205 -32.61 -27.85 22.53
CA ALA A 205 -33.04 -28.42 23.80
C ALA A 205 -34.55 -28.20 23.94
N GLN A 206 -35.34 -28.89 23.11
CA GLN A 206 -36.75 -29.18 23.33
C GLN A 206 -37.25 -30.15 22.24
N THR A 207 -37.11 -31.46 22.50
CA THR A 207 -38.16 -32.48 22.28
C THR A 207 -37.75 -33.80 22.91
#